data_AF-H3GEY9-F1
#
_entry.id   AF-H3GEY9-F1
#
_cell.length_a   1.000
_cell.length_b   1.000
_cell.length_c   1.000
_cell.angle_alpha   90.00
_cell.angle_beta   90.00
_cell.angle_gamma   90.00
#
_symmetry.space_group_name_H-M   'P 1'
#
loop_
_entity.id
_entity.type
_entity.pdbx_description
1 polymer ?
#
loop_
_entity_poly.entity_id
_entity_poly.type
_entity_poly.pdbx_seq_one_letter_code
_entity_poly.pdbx_strand_id
1 'polypeptide(L)'
;MAAADMEAWDEWEDDASSPSSQPPASSNLHDRATKPQTLPTTPKLPSSDAGEWGFDLSELEHELSNLPPAACASPLSATDVPNSAEETLVSALNVLPTALQAAGERIRTLESLALVARLHVVSVRCSLAPLQTDTQTTQNELKAFSEELSQLAGEWGDRKLLETTLTASDRQQLEEMTQLLHHALDGDNEDLTLFQEVLEQLFEGLPEQKLLLSTNWLSAEGKEEGYELSYMTQVLAISSDEPGNQSRMPTLSEAEIFQDAKDIGRDELLINGERVEGTRGYDAVVDALQRELENMLARQAGKTPEQTPMAVSNALQSVAMAVLHASNRTESGGSSYELLGKFLSNHEMDRVLLRPASARAAPLEVRMDVGPYLEAVPGSKEPTWAFGLRVKLVAVTWYLVCEADDPTKELYEVETSFCNRLAFPVGLTPFHPLDGMRKDRGDVAVRLVLPAAMRDAE
;
A
#
# COMPACT_ATOMS: atom_id res chain seq x y z
N MET A 1 31.51 29.22 -28.73
CA MET A 1 31.33 30.66 -28.42
C MET A 1 29.84 30.93 -28.53
N ALA A 2 29.04 31.21 -27.50
CA ALA A 2 29.23 31.68 -26.11
C ALA A 2 28.45 30.72 -25.14
N ALA A 3 28.95 30.30 -23.98
CA ALA A 3 29.11 31.01 -22.69
C ALA A 3 27.78 31.63 -22.21
N ALA A 4 27.00 30.94 -21.35
CA ALA A 4 27.12 30.83 -19.89
C ALA A 4 26.70 32.13 -19.18
N ASP A 5 25.55 32.07 -18.50
CA ASP A 5 25.22 32.89 -17.32
C ASP A 5 24.61 31.94 -16.27
N MET A 6 25.50 31.43 -15.42
CA MET A 6 25.16 31.02 -14.06
C MET A 6 25.27 32.28 -13.17
N GLU A 7 24.57 32.25 -12.03
CA GLU A 7 24.66 33.15 -10.88
C GLU A 7 23.82 34.44 -10.91
N ALA A 8 22.70 34.39 -10.19
CA ALA A 8 22.32 35.41 -9.21
C ALA A 8 21.36 34.75 -8.18
N TRP A 9 21.91 33.80 -7.42
CA TRP A 9 21.43 33.48 -6.07
C TRP A 9 22.15 34.48 -5.15
N ASP A 10 21.43 35.47 -4.62
CA ASP A 10 21.76 36.25 -3.41
C ASP A 10 20.92 37.55 -3.39
N GLU A 11 19.72 37.50 -2.80
CA GLU A 11 19.05 38.72 -2.30
C GLU A 11 17.93 38.36 -1.31
N TRP A 12 18.32 37.92 -0.10
CA TRP A 12 17.45 37.97 1.08
C TRP A 12 18.27 38.33 2.31
N GLU A 13 18.70 39.59 2.39
CA GLU A 13 18.98 40.27 3.65
C GLU A 13 18.23 41.59 3.68
N ASP A 14 17.55 41.80 4.82
CA ASP A 14 17.02 43.03 5.40
C ASP A 14 15.56 43.48 5.15
N ASP A 15 15.00 43.92 6.30
CA ASP A 15 13.75 44.62 6.59
C ASP A 15 12.45 43.77 6.73
N ALA A 16 11.71 43.78 7.85
CA ALA A 16 11.73 44.67 8.99
C ALA A 16 11.05 44.05 10.23
N SER A 17 11.52 44.54 11.36
CA SER A 17 11.04 44.35 12.72
C SER A 17 9.59 44.83 12.93
N SER A 18 8.88 44.15 13.83
CA SER A 18 7.52 44.44 14.32
C SER A 18 7.42 45.82 15.01
N PRO A 19 6.21 46.41 15.22
CA PRO A 19 5.44 46.02 16.41
C PRO A 19 3.89 46.19 16.39
N SER A 20 3.25 45.34 17.20
CA SER A 20 2.07 45.56 18.07
C SER A 20 0.77 46.19 17.52
N SER A 21 -0.35 45.50 17.76
CA SER A 21 -1.50 46.13 18.44
C SER A 21 -2.43 45.07 19.06
N GLN A 22 -2.74 45.30 20.34
CA GLN A 22 -3.65 44.53 21.20
C GLN A 22 -5.14 44.84 20.89
N PRO A 23 -6.08 43.98 21.36
CA PRO A 23 -7.51 44.01 21.00
C PRO A 23 -8.34 44.88 21.95
N PRO A 24 -9.59 45.24 21.61
CA PRO A 24 -10.55 45.67 22.62
C PRO A 24 -11.47 44.53 23.05
N ALA A 25 -11.78 44.59 24.34
CA ALA A 25 -12.55 43.66 25.12
C ALA A 25 -14.08 43.91 25.07
N SER A 26 -14.79 42.86 25.46
CA SER A 26 -16.08 42.78 26.16
C SER A 26 -17.02 43.99 26.27
N SER A 27 -18.31 43.73 26.00
CA SER A 27 -19.42 44.37 26.72
C SER A 27 -20.49 43.34 27.10
N ASN A 28 -20.70 43.18 28.41
CA ASN A 28 -21.85 42.51 29.02
C ASN A 28 -23.10 43.41 28.97
N LEU A 29 -24.30 42.82 28.90
CA LEU A 29 -25.39 42.93 29.90
C LEU A 29 -26.79 42.70 29.29
N HIS A 30 -27.54 41.80 29.97
CA HIS A 30 -28.99 41.76 30.25
C HIS A 30 -29.98 42.26 29.18
N ASP A 31 -31.14 41.64 28.94
CA ASP A 31 -31.96 40.69 29.69
C ASP A 31 -33.09 40.27 28.74
N ARG A 32 -33.74 39.15 29.04
CA ARG A 32 -35.21 38.98 29.11
C ARG A 32 -35.67 37.67 28.47
N ALA A 33 -35.94 36.73 29.37
CA ALA A 33 -36.66 35.50 29.13
C ALA A 33 -38.01 35.75 28.44
N THR A 34 -38.35 34.92 27.46
CA THR A 34 -39.75 34.58 27.16
C THR A 34 -39.79 33.12 26.68
N LYS A 35 -40.33 32.25 27.54
CA LYS A 35 -40.76 30.89 27.22
C LYS A 35 -41.85 30.95 26.14
N PRO A 36 -41.80 30.06 25.15
CA PRO A 36 -42.99 29.25 24.87
C PRO A 36 -42.65 27.76 24.86
N GLN A 37 -43.56 26.99 25.46
CA GLN A 37 -43.60 25.54 25.35
C GLN A 37 -43.82 25.15 23.88
N THR A 38 -42.97 24.26 23.36
CA THR A 38 -43.22 23.52 22.12
C THR A 38 -42.93 22.05 22.37
N LEU A 39 -43.89 21.23 21.93
CA LEU A 39 -43.92 19.77 22.01
C LEU A 39 -42.64 19.13 21.43
N PRO A 40 -42.28 17.92 21.90
CA PRO A 40 -41.16 17.17 21.33
C PRO A 40 -41.50 16.79 19.90
N THR A 41 -40.92 17.54 18.96
CA THR A 41 -40.91 17.15 17.55
C THR A 41 -39.79 16.14 17.42
N THR A 42 -40.16 14.90 17.13
CA THR A 42 -39.27 13.81 16.76
C THR A 42 -38.23 14.33 15.77
N PRO A 43 -36.92 14.19 16.02
CA PRO A 43 -35.92 14.56 15.02
C PRO A 43 -36.18 13.65 13.82
N LYS A 44 -36.62 14.25 12.71
CA LYS A 44 -36.55 13.59 11.40
C LYS A 44 -35.08 13.25 11.20
N LEU A 45 -34.78 11.96 11.11
CA LEU A 45 -33.50 11.50 10.61
C LEU A 45 -33.20 12.26 9.30
N PRO A 46 -31.95 12.68 9.07
CA PRO A 46 -31.54 13.07 7.73
C PRO A 46 -31.86 11.89 6.79
N SER A 47 -32.56 12.16 5.70
CA SER A 47 -32.76 11.16 4.64
C SER A 47 -31.38 10.77 4.15
N SER A 48 -30.95 9.57 4.55
CA SER A 48 -29.70 8.99 4.12
C SER A 48 -29.84 8.59 2.66
N ASP A 49 -29.34 9.44 1.75
CA ASP A 49 -29.03 9.07 0.36
C ASP A 49 -27.92 7.99 0.29
N ALA A 50 -27.33 7.60 1.42
CA ALA A 50 -26.39 6.48 1.48
C ALA A 50 -27.06 5.09 1.30
N GLY A 51 -28.40 5.04 1.17
CA GLY A 51 -29.14 3.79 0.97
C GLY A 51 -29.12 3.21 -0.44
N GLU A 52 -28.71 3.98 -1.47
CA GLU A 52 -28.81 3.54 -2.88
C GLU A 52 -27.48 3.03 -3.48
N TRP A 53 -26.38 3.09 -2.73
CA TRP A 53 -25.10 2.53 -3.15
C TRP A 53 -24.89 1.10 -2.65
N GLY A 54 -25.62 0.17 -3.27
CA GLY A 54 -25.41 -1.27 -3.18
C GLY A 54 -25.13 -1.90 -4.54
N PHE A 55 -24.71 -3.16 -4.55
CA PHE A 55 -24.57 -3.98 -5.75
C PHE A 55 -25.91 -4.15 -6.45
N ASP A 56 -25.95 -3.94 -7.78
CA ASP A 56 -27.12 -4.32 -8.57
C ASP A 56 -27.19 -5.84 -8.71
N LEU A 57 -27.97 -6.48 -7.83
CA LEU A 57 -28.16 -7.92 -7.83
C LEU A 57 -28.90 -8.42 -9.09
N SER A 58 -29.73 -7.58 -9.72
CA SER A 58 -30.45 -7.96 -10.95
C SER A 58 -29.51 -8.00 -12.15
N GLU A 59 -28.58 -7.06 -12.23
CA GLU A 59 -27.52 -7.10 -13.25
C GLU A 59 -26.57 -8.27 -13.03
N LEU A 60 -26.20 -8.57 -11.78
CA LEU A 60 -25.40 -9.75 -11.45
C LEU A 60 -26.10 -11.06 -11.86
N GLU A 61 -27.40 -11.20 -11.59
CA GLU A 61 -28.19 -12.36 -12.01
C GLU A 61 -28.19 -12.51 -13.54
N HIS A 62 -28.26 -11.39 -14.27
CA HIS A 62 -28.14 -11.36 -15.71
C HIS A 62 -26.73 -11.76 -16.18
N GLU A 63 -25.66 -11.28 -15.55
CA GLU A 63 -24.28 -11.67 -15.84
C GLU A 63 -24.03 -13.16 -15.59
N LEU A 64 -24.47 -13.69 -14.44
CA LEU A 64 -24.41 -15.11 -14.10
C LEU A 64 -25.14 -15.98 -15.12
N SER A 65 -26.27 -15.50 -15.64
CA SER A 65 -27.06 -16.20 -16.67
C SER A 65 -26.38 -16.23 -18.04
N ASN A 66 -25.45 -15.30 -18.28
CA ASN A 66 -24.68 -15.20 -19.52
C ASN A 66 -23.32 -15.90 -19.45
N LEU A 67 -22.90 -16.36 -18.27
CA LEU A 67 -21.72 -17.19 -18.14
C LEU A 67 -21.97 -18.57 -18.78
N PRO A 68 -20.96 -19.15 -19.45
CA PRO A 68 -21.07 -20.50 -19.95
C PRO A 68 -21.39 -21.47 -18.79
N PRO A 69 -22.29 -22.46 -18.98
CA PRO A 69 -22.67 -23.38 -17.90
C PRO A 69 -21.43 -24.03 -17.27
N ALA A 70 -21.42 -24.16 -15.94
CA ALA A 70 -20.37 -24.81 -15.15
C ALA A 70 -20.07 -26.29 -15.51
N ALA A 71 -20.66 -26.82 -16.59
CA ALA A 71 -20.45 -28.16 -17.12
C ALA A 71 -19.06 -28.37 -17.77
N CYS A 72 -18.17 -27.38 -17.76
CA CYS A 72 -16.77 -27.56 -18.16
C CYS A 72 -15.82 -27.95 -17.01
N ALA A 73 -16.31 -28.15 -15.78
CA ALA A 73 -15.54 -28.74 -14.69
C ALA A 73 -15.83 -30.25 -14.56
N SER A 74 -15.33 -31.05 -15.50
CA SER A 74 -15.07 -32.47 -15.24
C SER A 74 -13.64 -32.62 -14.71
N PRO A 75 -13.37 -33.53 -13.76
CA PRO A 75 -12.06 -33.67 -13.15
C PRO A 75 -11.07 -34.16 -14.21
N LEU A 76 -10.10 -33.33 -14.58
CA LEU A 76 -8.96 -33.71 -15.41
C LEU A 76 -8.13 -34.72 -14.62
N SER A 77 -8.47 -36.00 -14.78
CA SER A 77 -7.58 -37.10 -14.43
C SER A 77 -6.42 -37.09 -15.41
N ALA A 78 -5.22 -37.09 -14.83
CA ALA A 78 -3.93 -36.92 -15.50
C ALA A 78 -3.72 -37.77 -16.76
N THR A 79 -3.02 -37.20 -17.73
CA THR A 79 -2.01 -37.95 -18.50
C THR A 79 -0.89 -37.00 -18.92
N ASP A 80 0.33 -37.41 -18.60
CA ASP A 80 1.59 -36.67 -18.67
C ASP A 80 1.93 -36.11 -20.05
N VAL A 81 2.10 -34.78 -20.17
CA VAL A 81 3.05 -34.08 -21.07
C VAL A 81 3.34 -32.68 -20.49
N PRO A 82 4.60 -32.21 -20.41
CA PRO A 82 4.98 -31.01 -19.65
C PRO A 82 4.68 -29.69 -20.39
N ASN A 83 4.35 -28.66 -19.62
CA ASN A 83 4.44 -27.23 -19.92
C ASN A 83 3.93 -26.77 -21.31
N SER A 84 2.61 -26.59 -21.46
CA SER A 84 2.05 -25.56 -22.37
C SER A 84 0.53 -25.39 -22.22
N ALA A 85 -0.20 -26.35 -21.66
CA ALA A 85 -1.66 -26.29 -21.61
C ALA A 85 -2.20 -25.22 -20.64
N GLU A 86 -1.57 -25.04 -19.47
CA GLU A 86 -1.97 -24.01 -18.50
C GLU A 86 -1.63 -22.59 -18.99
N GLU A 87 -0.44 -22.35 -19.54
CA GLU A 87 -0.10 -21.06 -20.16
C GLU A 87 -1.00 -20.74 -21.35
N THR A 88 -1.39 -21.75 -22.14
CA THR A 88 -2.33 -21.57 -23.27
C THR A 88 -3.74 -21.28 -22.77
N LEU A 89 -4.18 -21.87 -21.65
CA LEU A 89 -5.47 -21.59 -21.01
C LEU A 89 -5.51 -20.20 -20.37
N VAL A 90 -4.44 -19.81 -19.67
CA VAL A 90 -4.28 -18.44 -19.12
C VAL A 90 -4.23 -17.42 -20.25
N SER A 91 -3.54 -17.73 -21.35
CA SER A 91 -3.54 -16.89 -22.56
C SER A 91 -4.90 -16.84 -23.25
N ALA A 92 -5.68 -17.92 -23.24
CA ALA A 92 -7.04 -17.97 -23.78
C ALA A 92 -8.06 -17.24 -22.88
N LEU A 93 -7.83 -17.21 -21.56
CA LEU A 93 -8.61 -16.40 -20.61
C LEU A 93 -8.45 -14.90 -20.90
N ASN A 94 -7.25 -14.47 -21.32
CA ASN A 94 -7.00 -13.10 -21.77
C ASN A 94 -7.70 -12.73 -23.10
N VAL A 95 -8.23 -13.72 -23.84
CA VAL A 95 -8.94 -13.56 -25.12
C VAL A 95 -10.47 -13.56 -24.94
N LEU A 96 -10.98 -13.74 -23.71
CA LEU A 96 -12.41 -13.54 -23.47
C LEU A 96 -12.83 -12.10 -23.79
N PRO A 97 -14.06 -11.89 -24.30
CA PRO A 97 -14.65 -10.56 -24.39
C PRO A 97 -14.50 -9.81 -23.06
N THR A 98 -14.06 -8.56 -23.11
CA THR A 98 -13.83 -7.70 -21.93
C THR A 98 -15.01 -7.69 -20.95
N ALA A 99 -16.25 -7.81 -21.47
CA ALA A 99 -17.46 -7.92 -20.66
C ALA A 99 -17.55 -9.20 -19.81
N LEU A 100 -17.07 -10.34 -20.32
CA LEU A 100 -17.05 -11.62 -19.57
C LEU A 100 -15.92 -11.67 -18.54
N GLN A 101 -14.79 -11.02 -18.81
CA GLN A 101 -13.71 -10.83 -17.83
C GLN A 101 -14.20 -9.95 -16.67
N ALA A 102 -14.82 -8.80 -16.97
CA ALA A 102 -15.39 -7.91 -15.96
C ALA A 102 -16.46 -8.59 -15.09
N ALA A 103 -17.36 -9.37 -15.70
CA ALA A 103 -18.36 -10.15 -14.96
C ALA A 103 -17.73 -11.22 -14.05
N GLY A 104 -16.69 -11.92 -14.54
CA GLY A 104 -15.96 -12.91 -13.75
C GLY A 104 -15.23 -12.29 -12.54
N GLU A 105 -14.60 -11.12 -12.74
CA GLU A 105 -13.99 -10.35 -11.66
C GLU A 105 -15.03 -9.91 -10.63
N ARG A 106 -16.16 -9.37 -11.09
CA ARG A 106 -17.27 -8.93 -10.23
C ARG A 106 -17.82 -10.04 -9.36
N ILE A 107 -18.02 -11.23 -9.92
CA ILE A 107 -18.49 -12.40 -9.17
C ILE A 107 -17.48 -12.78 -8.07
N ARG A 108 -16.18 -12.82 -8.38
CA ARG A 108 -15.14 -13.12 -7.37
C ARG A 108 -15.09 -12.07 -6.27
N THR A 109 -15.25 -10.79 -6.62
CA THR A 109 -15.31 -9.68 -5.67
C THR A 109 -16.53 -9.80 -4.76
N LEU A 110 -17.67 -10.25 -5.28
CA LEU A 110 -18.88 -10.51 -4.50
C LEU A 110 -18.78 -11.77 -3.62
N GLU A 111 -18.19 -12.84 -4.14
CA GLU A 111 -17.92 -14.07 -3.38
C GLU A 111 -17.03 -13.76 -2.17
N SER A 112 -15.94 -13.03 -2.38
CA SER A 112 -15.06 -12.60 -1.30
C SER A 112 -15.76 -11.67 -0.29
N LEU A 113 -16.57 -10.71 -0.74
CA LEU A 113 -17.38 -9.89 0.16
C LEU A 113 -18.35 -10.73 1.01
N ALA A 114 -19.05 -11.68 0.39
CA ALA A 114 -19.97 -12.57 1.07
C ALA A 114 -19.23 -13.47 2.09
N LEU A 115 -18.03 -13.96 1.74
CA LEU A 115 -17.20 -14.75 2.64
C LEU A 115 -16.72 -13.93 3.85
N VAL A 116 -16.25 -12.69 3.63
CA VAL A 116 -15.89 -11.79 4.74
C VAL A 116 -17.11 -11.57 5.63
N ALA A 117 -18.27 -11.19 5.07
CA ALA A 117 -19.48 -10.97 5.86
C ALA A 117 -19.91 -12.23 6.66
N ARG A 118 -19.84 -13.41 6.05
CA ARG A 118 -20.14 -14.69 6.72
C ARG A 118 -19.17 -14.97 7.86
N LEU A 119 -17.87 -14.78 7.64
CA LEU A 119 -16.85 -14.93 8.67
C LEU A 119 -17.14 -14.02 9.86
N HIS A 120 -17.43 -12.74 9.61
CA HIS A 120 -17.81 -11.79 10.67
C HIS A 120 -19.03 -12.23 11.46
N VAL A 121 -20.12 -12.60 10.79
CA VAL A 121 -21.35 -13.06 11.45
C VAL A 121 -21.13 -14.30 12.30
N VAL A 122 -20.36 -15.28 11.80
CA VAL A 122 -20.05 -16.51 12.54
C VAL A 122 -19.14 -16.20 13.74
N SER A 123 -18.12 -15.36 13.58
CA SER A 123 -17.24 -14.92 14.67
C SER A 123 -17.97 -14.13 15.76
N VAL A 124 -18.93 -13.28 15.39
CA VAL A 124 -19.84 -12.60 16.33
C VAL A 124 -20.66 -13.63 17.12
N ARG A 125 -21.28 -14.58 16.43
CA ARG A 125 -22.07 -15.64 17.09
C ARG A 125 -21.24 -16.47 18.05
N CYS A 126 -19.99 -16.79 17.69
CA CYS A 126 -19.06 -17.50 18.56
C CYS A 126 -18.73 -16.72 19.84
N SER A 127 -18.66 -15.39 19.74
CA SER A 127 -18.39 -14.51 20.88
C SER A 127 -19.55 -14.41 21.87
N LEU A 128 -20.76 -14.87 21.49
CA LEU A 128 -21.97 -14.82 22.30
C LEU A 128 -22.29 -16.22 22.85
N ALA A 129 -21.91 -16.46 24.11
CA ALA A 129 -22.04 -17.73 24.83
C ALA A 129 -23.41 -18.47 24.69
N PRO A 130 -24.59 -17.81 24.64
CA PRO A 130 -25.88 -18.49 24.51
C PRO A 130 -26.16 -19.11 23.14
N LEU A 131 -25.39 -18.75 22.11
CA LEU A 131 -25.60 -19.17 20.71
C LEU A 131 -24.65 -20.29 20.26
N GLN A 132 -23.79 -20.78 21.16
CA GLN A 132 -22.86 -21.87 20.89
C GLN A 132 -23.57 -23.22 20.95
N THR A 133 -24.09 -23.71 19.82
CA THR A 133 -24.69 -25.05 19.74
C THR A 133 -23.69 -26.15 19.38
N ASP A 134 -22.58 -25.82 18.68
CA ASP A 134 -21.51 -26.76 18.32
C ASP A 134 -20.17 -26.02 18.01
N THR A 135 -19.26 -25.98 18.99
CA THR A 135 -18.00 -25.21 18.92
C THR A 135 -16.98 -25.78 17.93
N GLN A 136 -16.92 -27.11 17.76
CA GLN A 136 -15.90 -27.74 16.91
C GLN A 136 -16.20 -27.55 15.43
N THR A 137 -17.47 -27.76 15.03
CA THR A 137 -17.92 -27.55 13.65
C THR A 137 -17.77 -26.09 13.23
N THR A 138 -18.12 -25.16 14.13
CA THR A 138 -18.00 -23.72 13.85
C THR A 138 -16.54 -23.27 13.71
N GLN A 139 -15.62 -23.81 14.50
CA GLN A 139 -14.19 -23.48 14.38
C GLN A 139 -13.58 -24.02 13.08
N ASN A 140 -14.02 -25.19 12.62
CA ASN A 140 -13.61 -25.73 11.33
C ASN A 140 -14.16 -24.90 10.16
N GLU A 141 -15.40 -24.43 10.25
CA GLU A 141 -15.99 -23.51 9.26
C GLU A 141 -15.21 -22.19 9.17
N LEU A 142 -14.86 -21.58 10.31
CA LEU A 142 -14.08 -20.33 10.35
C LEU A 142 -12.68 -20.50 9.73
N LYS A 143 -12.04 -21.65 9.95
CA LYS A 143 -10.76 -21.97 9.31
C LYS A 143 -10.92 -22.11 7.80
N ALA A 144 -11.94 -22.83 7.34
CA ALA A 144 -12.22 -22.98 5.92
C ALA A 144 -12.47 -21.61 5.24
N PHE A 145 -13.26 -20.73 5.85
CA PHE A 145 -13.44 -19.36 5.34
C PHE A 145 -12.13 -18.58 5.30
N SER A 146 -11.30 -18.70 6.34
CA SER A 146 -10.01 -18.00 6.39
C SER A 146 -9.04 -18.49 5.30
N GLU A 147 -9.01 -19.79 5.02
CA GLU A 147 -8.19 -20.37 3.96
C GLU A 147 -8.64 -19.92 2.57
N GLU A 148 -9.96 -19.92 2.32
CA GLU A 148 -10.54 -19.44 1.07
C GLU A 148 -10.29 -17.93 0.87
N LEU A 149 -10.46 -17.13 1.93
CA LEU A 149 -10.13 -15.70 1.90
C LEU A 149 -8.65 -15.46 1.65
N SER A 150 -7.74 -16.24 2.24
CA SER A 150 -6.30 -16.15 1.93
C SER A 150 -6.00 -16.42 0.46
N GLN A 151 -6.69 -17.37 -0.17
CA GLN A 151 -6.53 -17.65 -1.60
C GLN A 151 -7.04 -16.48 -2.46
N LEU A 152 -8.20 -15.89 -2.11
CA LEU A 152 -8.78 -14.75 -2.82
C LEU A 152 -8.00 -13.44 -2.58
N ALA A 153 -7.38 -13.31 -1.41
CA ALA A 153 -6.60 -12.13 -1.04
C ALA A 153 -5.19 -12.15 -1.65
N GLY A 154 -4.62 -13.33 -1.89
CA GLY A 154 -3.21 -13.46 -2.29
C GLY A 154 -2.29 -12.83 -1.26
N GLU A 155 -1.38 -11.94 -1.68
CA GLU A 155 -0.47 -11.22 -0.78
C GLU A 155 -1.19 -10.36 0.26
N TRP A 156 -2.43 -9.91 -0.01
CA TRP A 156 -3.21 -9.12 0.94
C TRP A 156 -3.68 -9.90 2.17
N GLY A 157 -3.61 -11.24 2.09
CA GLY A 157 -3.92 -12.18 3.16
C GLY A 157 -2.70 -12.68 3.93
N ASP A 158 -1.49 -12.22 3.60
CA ASP A 158 -0.28 -12.65 4.31
C ASP A 158 -0.11 -11.84 5.61
N ARG A 159 -0.13 -12.57 6.74
CA ARG A 159 0.05 -12.00 8.07
C ARG A 159 1.44 -11.37 8.25
N LYS A 160 2.48 -11.91 7.61
CA LYS A 160 3.85 -11.40 7.75
C LYS A 160 3.98 -9.95 7.32
N LEU A 161 3.14 -9.54 6.37
CA LEU A 161 3.17 -8.19 5.80
C LEU A 161 2.52 -7.15 6.71
N LEU A 162 1.83 -7.58 7.77
CA LEU A 162 1.32 -6.73 8.85
C LEU A 162 2.31 -6.61 10.02
N GLU A 163 3.38 -7.40 10.04
CA GLU A 163 4.35 -7.36 11.12
C GLU A 163 5.14 -6.05 11.06
N THR A 164 5.20 -5.34 12.19
CA THR A 164 5.91 -4.06 12.33
C THR A 164 7.36 -4.24 12.76
N THR A 165 7.76 -5.49 13.04
CA THR A 165 9.11 -5.86 13.43
C THR A 165 9.56 -7.05 12.60
N LEU A 166 10.86 -7.08 12.28
CA LEU A 166 11.46 -8.27 11.67
C LEU A 166 11.43 -9.44 12.65
N THR A 167 11.24 -10.65 12.13
CA THR A 167 11.44 -11.85 12.94
C THR A 167 12.91 -11.93 13.39
N ALA A 168 13.17 -12.54 14.55
CA ALA A 168 14.53 -12.69 15.05
C ALA A 168 15.44 -13.45 14.07
N SER A 169 14.88 -14.42 13.33
CA SER A 169 15.61 -15.18 12.32
C SER A 169 15.99 -14.32 11.11
N ASP A 170 15.04 -13.56 10.56
CA ASP A 170 15.30 -12.72 9.39
C ASP A 170 16.31 -11.62 9.72
N ARG A 171 16.18 -11.03 10.92
CA ARG A 171 17.12 -10.04 11.43
C ARG A 171 18.53 -10.62 11.57
N GLN A 172 18.66 -11.79 12.18
CA GLN A 172 19.96 -12.44 12.35
C GLN A 172 20.60 -12.75 10.98
N GLN A 173 19.84 -13.27 10.02
CA GLN A 173 20.34 -13.54 8.67
C GLN A 173 20.84 -12.27 7.98
N LEU A 174 20.08 -11.16 8.06
CA LEU A 174 20.50 -9.88 7.49
C LEU A 174 21.77 -9.34 8.18
N GLU A 175 21.85 -9.45 9.50
CA GLU A 175 23.03 -9.03 10.27
C GLU A 175 24.27 -9.87 9.91
N GLU A 176 24.13 -11.19 9.72
CA GLU A 176 25.21 -12.07 9.27
C GLU A 176 25.70 -11.70 7.86
N MET A 177 24.80 -11.49 6.90
CA MET A 177 25.16 -11.08 5.53
C MET A 177 25.87 -9.72 5.52
N THR A 178 25.35 -8.77 6.30
CA THR A 178 25.92 -7.42 6.42
C THR A 178 27.30 -7.46 7.07
N GLN A 179 27.48 -8.28 8.12
CA GLN A 179 28.80 -8.46 8.77
C GLN A 179 29.85 -9.06 7.83
N LEU A 180 29.47 -10.01 6.97
CA LEU A 180 30.39 -10.57 5.97
C LEU A 180 30.87 -9.50 4.97
N LEU A 181 29.96 -8.66 4.48
CA LEU A 181 30.30 -7.54 3.60
C LEU A 181 31.18 -6.51 4.30
N HIS A 182 30.82 -6.14 5.54
CA HIS A 182 31.57 -5.16 6.30
C HIS A 182 32.99 -5.65 6.63
N HIS A 183 33.15 -6.94 6.95
CA HIS A 183 34.47 -7.52 7.14
C HIS A 183 35.32 -7.51 5.86
N ALA A 184 34.69 -7.68 4.69
CA ALA A 184 35.36 -7.58 3.40
C ALA A 184 35.81 -6.14 3.07
N LEU A 185 35.12 -5.13 3.62
CA LEU A 185 35.51 -3.71 3.52
C LEU A 185 36.67 -3.35 4.47
N ASP A 186 36.70 -3.94 5.67
CA ASP A 186 37.71 -3.70 6.70
C ASP A 186 39.09 -4.29 6.40
N GLY A 187 39.20 -5.15 5.38
CA GLY A 187 40.49 -5.72 4.99
C GLY A 187 41.46 -4.65 4.47
N ASP A 188 42.76 -4.83 4.73
CA ASP A 188 43.89 -4.01 4.21
C ASP A 188 44.00 -4.00 2.66
N ASN A 189 43.02 -4.55 1.95
CA ASN A 189 43.02 -4.71 0.52
C ASN A 189 42.55 -3.42 -0.15
N GLU A 190 43.49 -2.62 -0.69
CA GLU A 190 43.22 -1.29 -1.30
C GLU A 190 42.23 -1.36 -2.48
N ASP A 191 42.13 -2.50 -3.18
CA ASP A 191 41.45 -2.63 -4.47
C ASP A 191 39.97 -3.07 -4.42
N LEU A 192 39.39 -3.26 -3.22
CA LEU A 192 38.00 -3.69 -2.99
C LEU A 192 37.61 -5.00 -3.69
N THR A 193 38.58 -5.82 -4.12
CA THR A 193 38.32 -7.09 -4.81
C THR A 193 37.57 -8.09 -3.95
N LEU A 194 37.98 -8.22 -2.68
CA LEU A 194 37.30 -9.11 -1.72
C LEU A 194 35.84 -8.69 -1.48
N PHE A 195 35.57 -7.38 -1.41
CA PHE A 195 34.21 -6.86 -1.28
C PHE A 195 33.35 -7.22 -2.49
N GLN A 196 33.90 -7.06 -3.70
CA GLN A 196 33.23 -7.43 -4.94
C GLN A 196 32.91 -8.93 -4.99
N GLU A 197 33.87 -9.80 -4.68
CA GLU A 197 33.67 -11.26 -4.66
C GLU A 197 32.60 -11.69 -3.65
N VAL A 198 32.63 -11.12 -2.43
CA VAL A 198 31.63 -11.44 -1.40
C VAL A 198 30.24 -10.96 -1.81
N LEU A 199 30.14 -9.76 -2.39
CA LEU A 199 28.87 -9.20 -2.85
C LEU A 199 28.25 -10.06 -3.94
N GLU A 200 29.03 -10.45 -4.95
CA GLU A 200 28.57 -11.33 -6.02
C GLU A 200 28.10 -12.69 -5.48
N GLN A 201 28.91 -13.34 -4.63
CA GLN A 201 28.56 -14.63 -4.03
C GLN A 201 27.28 -14.57 -3.20
N LEU A 202 27.06 -13.48 -2.45
CA LEU A 202 25.83 -13.30 -1.70
C LEU A 202 24.62 -13.22 -2.64
N PHE A 203 24.69 -12.46 -3.74
CA PHE A 203 23.57 -12.34 -4.67
C PHE A 203 23.34 -13.58 -5.54
N GLU A 204 24.39 -14.31 -5.91
CA GLU A 204 24.28 -15.61 -6.61
C GLU A 204 23.56 -16.67 -5.76
N GLY A 205 23.74 -16.62 -4.44
CA GLY A 205 23.09 -17.54 -3.50
C GLY A 205 21.61 -17.24 -3.24
N LEU A 206 21.10 -16.08 -3.69
CA LEU A 206 19.72 -15.65 -3.39
C LEU A 206 18.70 -16.14 -4.43
N PRO A 207 17.46 -16.46 -4.01
CA PRO A 207 16.37 -16.74 -4.93
C PRO A 207 16.17 -15.57 -5.91
N GLU A 208 16.09 -15.89 -7.21
CA GLU A 208 15.97 -14.90 -8.30
C GLU A 208 17.07 -13.83 -8.33
N GLN A 209 18.19 -14.03 -7.61
CA GLN A 209 19.25 -13.04 -7.43
C GLN A 209 18.74 -11.70 -6.85
N LYS A 210 17.75 -11.78 -5.96
CA LYS A 210 17.14 -10.61 -5.30
C LYS A 210 17.27 -10.71 -3.78
N LEU A 211 17.73 -9.63 -3.18
CA LEU A 211 17.72 -9.45 -1.74
C LEU A 211 16.47 -8.67 -1.33
N LEU A 212 15.62 -9.27 -0.51
CA LEU A 212 14.45 -8.60 0.07
C LEU A 212 14.83 -7.97 1.41
N LEU A 213 14.70 -6.65 1.50
CA LEU A 213 14.94 -5.85 2.70
C LEU A 213 13.64 -5.20 3.15
N SER A 214 13.18 -5.51 4.36
CA SER A 214 12.03 -4.83 4.94
C SER A 214 12.44 -3.48 5.54
N THR A 215 11.64 -2.43 5.33
CA THR A 215 11.84 -1.13 5.99
C THR A 215 11.76 -1.21 7.52
N ASN A 216 11.18 -2.27 8.07
CA ASN A 216 11.23 -2.60 9.49
C ASN A 216 12.65 -2.69 10.04
N TRP A 217 13.64 -3.01 9.21
CA TRP A 217 15.04 -3.06 9.64
C TRP A 217 15.59 -1.69 10.07
N LEU A 218 14.99 -0.59 9.61
CA LEU A 218 15.36 0.78 9.99
C LEU A 218 14.73 1.21 11.33
N SER A 219 13.67 0.54 11.77
CA SER A 219 12.96 0.90 13.01
C SER A 219 13.66 0.35 14.25
N ALA A 220 13.69 1.15 15.32
CA ALA A 220 14.07 0.68 16.65
C ALA A 220 12.99 -0.24 17.23
N GLU A 221 13.39 -1.22 18.03
CA GLU A 221 12.47 -2.22 18.60
C GLU A 221 11.42 -1.57 19.50
N GLY A 222 10.19 -1.48 19.00
CA GLY A 222 8.99 -1.27 19.82
C GLY A 222 8.40 -2.63 20.17
N LYS A 223 8.44 -3.00 21.45
CA LYS A 223 7.65 -4.15 21.94
C LYS A 223 6.22 -3.68 22.17
N GLU A 224 5.36 -3.86 21.18
CA GLU A 224 3.92 -3.81 21.44
C GLU A 224 3.46 -5.14 22.02
N GLU A 225 3.15 -5.15 23.30
CA GLU A 225 2.53 -6.31 23.96
C GLU A 225 1.06 -6.38 23.57
N GLY A 226 0.78 -7.05 22.45
CA GLY A 226 -0.60 -7.40 22.08
C GLY A 226 -1.20 -8.43 23.04
N TYR A 227 -2.48 -8.26 23.37
CA TYR A 227 -3.25 -9.18 24.21
C TYR A 227 -4.30 -9.93 23.36
N GLU A 228 -4.72 -11.10 23.82
CA GLU A 228 -5.84 -11.81 23.19
C GLU A 228 -7.12 -11.03 23.46
N LEU A 229 -7.72 -10.51 22.40
CA LEU A 229 -8.98 -9.78 22.43
C LEU A 229 -10.11 -10.66 21.96
N SER A 230 -11.27 -10.55 22.62
CA SER A 230 -12.50 -11.12 22.06
C SER A 230 -12.79 -10.48 20.71
N TYR A 231 -13.39 -11.23 19.78
CA TYR A 231 -13.66 -10.72 18.43
C TYR A 231 -14.51 -9.43 18.42
N MET A 232 -15.48 -9.32 19.33
CA MET A 232 -16.26 -8.09 19.51
C MET A 232 -15.43 -6.91 19.98
N THR A 233 -14.46 -7.15 20.86
CA THR A 233 -13.52 -6.11 21.26
C THR A 233 -12.59 -5.72 20.11
N GLN A 234 -12.19 -6.67 19.27
CA GLN A 234 -11.39 -6.38 18.08
C GLN A 234 -12.14 -5.46 17.10
N VAL A 235 -13.39 -5.79 16.76
CA VAL A 235 -14.23 -4.95 15.86
C VAL A 235 -14.45 -3.55 16.44
N LEU A 236 -14.69 -3.44 17.75
CA LEU A 236 -14.84 -2.15 18.42
C LEU A 236 -13.53 -1.36 18.46
N ALA A 237 -12.38 -2.02 18.61
CA ALA A 237 -11.07 -1.36 18.62
C ALA A 237 -10.74 -0.74 17.25
N ILE A 238 -11.03 -1.45 16.16
CA ILE A 238 -10.88 -0.94 14.79
C ILE A 238 -11.76 0.30 14.57
N SER A 239 -12.98 0.27 15.12
CA SER A 239 -13.95 1.37 15.02
C SER A 239 -13.71 2.50 16.03
N SER A 240 -12.65 2.41 16.85
CA SER A 240 -12.41 3.36 17.93
C SER A 240 -11.66 4.60 17.46
N ASP A 241 -12.06 5.73 18.02
CA ASP A 241 -11.53 7.05 17.71
C ASP A 241 -10.30 7.43 18.56
N GLU A 242 -9.68 6.46 19.25
CA GLU A 242 -8.65 6.74 20.25
C GLU A 242 -7.35 7.30 19.64
N PRO A 243 -6.72 8.31 20.29
CA PRO A 243 -5.45 8.87 19.84
C PRO A 243 -4.35 7.82 19.92
N GLY A 244 -3.79 7.44 18.77
CA GLY A 244 -2.83 6.34 18.63
C GLY A 244 -3.27 5.30 17.60
N ASN A 245 -4.54 5.30 17.18
CA ASN A 245 -5.01 4.46 16.10
C ASN A 245 -4.46 4.98 14.74
N GLN A 246 -3.38 4.36 14.26
CA GLN A 246 -2.80 4.66 12.94
C GLN A 246 -3.65 4.10 11.79
N SER A 247 -4.74 3.38 12.07
CA SER A 247 -5.62 2.82 11.05
C SER A 247 -6.57 3.86 10.44
N ARG A 248 -6.38 5.17 10.69
CA ARG A 248 -7.18 6.24 10.09
C ARG A 248 -6.44 6.83 8.89
N MET A 249 -7.20 7.17 7.86
CA MET A 249 -6.68 7.90 6.72
C MET A 249 -6.13 9.27 7.19
N PRO A 250 -4.87 9.60 6.88
CA PRO A 250 -4.25 10.84 7.34
C PRO A 250 -4.92 12.04 6.68
N THR A 251 -5.14 13.10 7.47
CA THR A 251 -5.46 14.42 6.90
C THR A 251 -4.14 15.10 6.57
N LEU A 252 -3.83 15.20 5.28
CA LEU A 252 -2.59 15.85 4.83
C LEU A 252 -2.65 17.35 5.11
N SER A 253 -1.58 17.88 5.69
CA SER A 253 -1.38 19.31 5.89
C SER A 253 -1.08 20.02 4.56
N GLU A 254 -1.30 21.34 4.52
CA GLU A 254 -0.94 22.15 3.34
C GLU A 254 0.54 22.03 2.96
N ALA A 255 1.42 21.86 3.95
CA ALA A 255 2.85 21.68 3.73
C ALA A 255 3.16 20.33 3.08
N GLU A 256 2.50 19.25 3.49
CA GLU A 256 2.65 17.92 2.88
C GLU A 256 2.13 17.92 1.45
N ILE A 257 0.95 18.50 1.22
CA ILE A 257 0.37 18.64 -0.13
C ILE A 257 1.31 19.45 -1.04
N PHE A 258 1.92 20.52 -0.51
CA PHE A 258 2.87 21.33 -1.27
C PHE A 258 4.14 20.54 -1.64
N GLN A 259 4.67 19.72 -0.74
CA GLN A 259 5.81 18.85 -1.05
C GLN A 259 5.43 17.78 -2.07
N ASP A 260 4.28 17.11 -1.90
CA ASP A 260 3.80 16.12 -2.86
C ASP A 260 3.62 16.74 -4.26
N ALA A 261 3.09 17.96 -4.35
CA ALA A 261 2.94 18.68 -5.61
C ALA A 261 4.29 18.98 -6.30
N LYS A 262 5.31 19.34 -5.51
CA LYS A 262 6.67 19.58 -6.01
C LYS A 262 7.32 18.28 -6.46
N ASP A 263 7.14 17.21 -5.70
CA ASP A 263 7.74 15.92 -5.98
C ASP A 263 7.12 15.29 -7.23
N ILE A 264 5.79 15.23 -7.30
CA ILE A 264 5.09 14.66 -8.44
C ILE A 264 5.29 15.47 -9.72
N GLY A 265 5.51 16.79 -9.63
CA GLY A 265 5.79 17.63 -10.80
C GLY A 265 7.05 17.21 -11.58
N ARG A 266 7.95 16.42 -10.98
CA ARG A 266 9.17 15.87 -11.60
C ARG A 266 9.02 14.42 -12.02
N ASP A 267 7.91 13.78 -11.68
CA ASP A 267 7.67 12.35 -11.81
C ASP A 267 6.50 12.04 -12.75
N GLU A 268 6.34 10.75 -13.01
CA GLU A 268 5.25 10.18 -13.79
C GLU A 268 4.67 9.00 -13.03
N LEU A 269 3.36 8.76 -13.22
CA LEU A 269 2.67 7.60 -12.67
C LEU A 269 2.18 6.67 -13.77
N LEU A 270 2.09 5.39 -13.45
CA LEU A 270 1.36 4.36 -14.20
C LEU A 270 0.22 3.86 -13.31
N ILE A 271 -0.99 4.36 -13.55
CA ILE A 271 -2.19 3.99 -12.79
C ILE A 271 -2.88 2.85 -13.54
N ASN A 272 -2.85 1.62 -13.00
CA ASN A 272 -3.37 0.42 -13.66
C ASN A 272 -2.87 0.24 -15.12
N GLY A 273 -1.64 0.72 -15.39
CA GLY A 273 -1.03 0.69 -16.72
C GLY A 273 -1.24 1.95 -17.58
N GLU A 274 -2.11 2.88 -17.17
CA GLU A 274 -2.29 4.16 -17.84
C GLU A 274 -1.29 5.20 -17.35
N ARG A 275 -0.55 5.83 -18.28
CA ARG A 275 0.47 6.82 -17.96
C ARG A 275 -0.13 8.18 -17.67
N VAL A 276 0.26 8.77 -16.55
CA VAL A 276 -0.11 10.13 -16.13
C VAL A 276 1.15 10.92 -15.81
N GLU A 277 1.39 11.97 -16.57
CA GLU A 277 2.52 12.88 -16.34
C GLU A 277 2.22 13.82 -15.17
N GLY A 278 3.12 13.89 -14.19
CA GLY A 278 2.96 14.80 -13.05
C GLY A 278 3.14 16.28 -13.40
N THR A 279 3.73 16.59 -14.57
CA THR A 279 3.80 17.95 -15.15
C THR A 279 2.43 18.59 -15.39
N ARG A 280 1.36 17.79 -15.41
CA ARG A 280 -0.04 18.25 -15.49
C ARG A 280 -0.52 18.93 -14.20
N GLY A 281 0.23 18.82 -13.11
CA GLY A 281 -0.08 19.38 -11.80
C GLY A 281 -0.71 18.36 -10.84
N TYR A 282 -0.56 18.62 -9.55
CA TYR A 282 -1.03 17.77 -8.45
C TYR A 282 -2.52 17.41 -8.59
N ASP A 283 -3.38 18.41 -8.74
CA ASP A 283 -4.83 18.21 -8.84
C ASP A 283 -5.21 17.30 -10.02
N ALA A 284 -4.53 17.44 -11.17
CA ALA A 284 -4.80 16.61 -12.34
C ALA A 284 -4.41 15.13 -12.14
N VAL A 285 -3.37 14.88 -11.34
CA VAL A 285 -2.96 13.53 -10.94
C VAL A 285 -3.94 12.94 -9.93
N VAL A 286 -4.34 13.71 -8.91
CA VAL A 286 -5.35 13.30 -7.93
C VAL A 286 -6.67 12.98 -8.62
N ASP A 287 -7.12 13.82 -9.55
CA ASP A 287 -8.33 13.59 -10.35
C ASP A 287 -8.23 12.31 -11.20
N ALA A 288 -7.04 11.98 -11.71
CA ALA A 288 -6.83 10.76 -12.48
C ALA A 288 -6.91 9.51 -11.59
N LEU A 289 -6.29 9.55 -10.40
CA LEU A 289 -6.40 8.50 -9.39
C LEU A 289 -7.84 8.33 -8.92
N GLN A 290 -8.53 9.43 -8.59
CA GLN A 290 -9.93 9.40 -8.16
C GLN A 290 -10.83 8.80 -9.24
N ARG A 291 -10.67 9.22 -10.50
CA ARG A 291 -11.46 8.66 -11.62
C ARG A 291 -11.26 7.15 -11.77
N GLU A 292 -10.04 6.66 -11.60
CA GLU A 292 -9.79 5.21 -11.67
C GLU A 292 -10.40 4.45 -10.49
N LEU A 293 -10.34 5.01 -9.28
CA LEU A 293 -11.01 4.45 -8.10
C LEU A 293 -12.55 4.41 -8.28
N GLU A 294 -13.13 5.48 -8.80
CA GLU A 294 -14.57 5.56 -9.12
C GLU A 294 -14.95 4.53 -10.19
N ASN A 295 -14.16 4.43 -11.28
CA ASN A 295 -14.37 3.44 -12.33
C ASN A 295 -14.37 2.02 -11.77
N MET A 296 -13.39 1.70 -10.92
CA MET A 296 -13.26 0.37 -10.35
C MET A 296 -14.45 0.04 -9.45
N LEU A 297 -14.83 0.91 -8.51
CA LEU A 297 -15.96 0.64 -7.63
C LEU A 297 -17.28 0.57 -8.38
N ALA A 298 -17.50 1.46 -9.35
CA ALA A 298 -18.69 1.44 -10.18
C ALA A 298 -18.81 0.13 -10.96
N ARG A 299 -17.71 -0.36 -11.56
CA ARG A 299 -17.66 -1.67 -12.22
C ARG A 299 -18.07 -2.80 -11.27
N GLN A 300 -17.54 -2.80 -10.04
CA GLN A 300 -17.90 -3.83 -9.05
C GLN A 300 -19.36 -3.73 -8.62
N ALA A 301 -19.89 -2.52 -8.47
CA ALA A 301 -21.28 -2.28 -8.09
C ALA A 301 -22.29 -2.55 -9.21
N GLY A 302 -21.85 -2.73 -10.46
CA GLY A 302 -22.74 -2.83 -11.62
C GLY A 302 -23.32 -1.48 -12.04
N LYS A 303 -22.52 -0.43 -11.93
CA LYS A 303 -22.94 0.96 -12.11
C LYS A 303 -21.95 1.69 -13.01
N THR A 304 -22.36 2.87 -13.46
CA THR A 304 -21.43 3.80 -14.12
C THR A 304 -20.82 4.77 -13.10
N PRO A 305 -19.61 5.30 -13.35
CA PRO A 305 -18.94 6.23 -12.44
C PRO A 305 -19.80 7.46 -12.10
N GLU A 306 -20.60 7.94 -13.05
CA GLU A 306 -21.50 9.10 -12.87
C GLU A 306 -22.64 8.83 -11.88
N GLN A 307 -22.89 7.55 -11.56
CA GLN A 307 -23.86 7.11 -10.56
C GLN A 307 -23.23 6.95 -9.17
N THR A 308 -21.97 7.35 -8.99
CA THR A 308 -21.30 7.36 -7.68
C THR A 308 -21.83 8.55 -6.85
N PRO A 309 -22.42 8.32 -5.66
CA PRO A 309 -22.86 9.36 -4.76
C PRO A 309 -21.72 10.32 -4.44
N MET A 310 -22.07 11.60 -4.36
CA MET A 310 -21.09 12.65 -4.05
C MET A 310 -20.33 12.39 -2.73
N ALA A 311 -20.99 11.79 -1.74
CA ALA A 311 -20.33 11.42 -0.47
C ALA A 311 -19.22 10.36 -0.67
N VAL A 312 -19.44 9.40 -1.56
CA VAL A 312 -18.44 8.37 -1.91
C VAL A 312 -17.33 9.01 -2.74
N SER A 313 -17.67 9.81 -3.75
CA SER A 313 -16.71 10.55 -4.58
C SER A 313 -15.76 11.42 -3.73
N ASN A 314 -16.30 12.19 -2.76
CA ASN A 314 -15.48 12.98 -1.84
C ASN A 314 -14.54 12.12 -0.97
N ALA A 315 -15.00 10.94 -0.52
CA ALA A 315 -14.13 10.02 0.23
C ALA A 315 -13.01 9.46 -0.68
N LEU A 316 -13.32 9.14 -1.94
CA LEU A 316 -12.34 8.67 -2.91
C LEU A 316 -11.30 9.72 -3.28
N GLN A 317 -11.66 11.00 -3.24
CA GLN A 317 -10.68 12.10 -3.39
C GLN A 317 -9.63 12.04 -2.27
N SER A 318 -10.05 11.89 -1.01
CA SER A 318 -9.11 11.75 0.11
C SER A 318 -8.26 10.48 -0.01
N VAL A 319 -8.85 9.37 -0.48
CA VAL A 319 -8.10 8.13 -0.78
C VAL A 319 -7.07 8.38 -1.87
N ALA A 320 -7.43 9.07 -2.96
CA ALA A 320 -6.51 9.41 -4.05
C ALA A 320 -5.34 10.28 -3.56
N MET A 321 -5.60 11.26 -2.69
CA MET A 321 -4.55 12.08 -2.07
C MET A 321 -3.63 11.22 -1.19
N ALA A 322 -4.18 10.33 -0.36
CA ALA A 322 -3.38 9.43 0.48
C ALA A 322 -2.53 8.44 -0.34
N VAL A 323 -3.09 7.91 -1.44
CA VAL A 323 -2.38 7.07 -2.40
C VAL A 323 -1.22 7.83 -3.03
N LEU A 324 -1.46 9.07 -3.50
CA LEU A 324 -0.42 9.88 -4.11
C LEU A 324 0.70 10.19 -3.11
N HIS A 325 0.34 10.58 -1.89
CA HIS A 325 1.29 10.86 -0.82
C HIS A 325 2.19 9.65 -0.53
N ALA A 326 1.61 8.46 -0.37
CA ALA A 326 2.37 7.24 -0.11
C ALA A 326 3.16 6.71 -1.33
N SER A 327 2.85 7.18 -2.54
CA SER A 327 3.55 6.81 -3.77
C SER A 327 4.80 7.64 -4.00
N ASN A 328 5.00 8.72 -3.26
CA ASN A 328 6.01 9.72 -3.60
C ASN A 328 7.43 9.11 -3.62
N ARG A 329 8.24 9.59 -4.58
CA ARG A 329 9.58 9.05 -4.82
C ARG A 329 10.57 9.39 -3.71
N THR A 330 10.28 10.45 -2.95
CA THR A 330 11.08 10.86 -1.80
C THR A 330 11.02 9.81 -0.70
N GLU A 331 9.83 9.28 -0.36
CA GLU A 331 9.67 8.20 0.63
C GLU A 331 10.27 6.90 0.10
N SER A 332 9.92 6.49 -1.12
CA SER A 332 10.36 5.21 -1.68
C SER A 332 11.88 5.16 -1.96
N GLY A 333 12.42 6.25 -2.50
CA GLY A 333 13.84 6.40 -2.81
C GLY A 333 14.69 6.66 -1.57
N GLY A 334 14.17 7.40 -0.58
CA GLY A 334 14.82 7.58 0.71
C GLY A 334 14.95 6.26 1.46
N SER A 335 13.85 5.52 1.58
CA SER A 335 13.82 4.20 2.24
C SER A 335 14.77 3.20 1.58
N SER A 336 14.78 3.15 0.25
CA SER A 336 15.66 2.26 -0.52
C SER A 336 17.13 2.65 -0.36
N TYR A 337 17.45 3.95 -0.35
CA TYR A 337 18.80 4.46 -0.15
C TYR A 337 19.32 4.15 1.25
N GLU A 338 18.51 4.36 2.30
CA GLU A 338 18.89 4.07 3.68
C GLU A 338 19.11 2.58 3.94
N LEU A 339 18.21 1.72 3.45
CA LEU A 339 18.36 0.27 3.57
C LEU A 339 19.61 -0.23 2.85
N LEU A 340 19.84 0.24 1.63
CA LEU A 340 21.00 -0.15 0.83
C LEU A 340 22.30 0.38 1.44
N GLY A 341 22.28 1.62 1.95
CA GLY A 341 23.42 2.21 2.66
C GLY A 341 23.78 1.41 3.91
N LYS A 342 22.78 1.02 4.72
CA LYS A 342 22.98 0.17 5.90
C LYS A 342 23.50 -1.23 5.56
N PHE A 343 23.11 -1.77 4.41
CA PHE A 343 23.55 -3.09 3.95
C PHE A 343 24.97 -3.08 3.38
N LEU A 344 25.37 -2.01 2.68
CA LEU A 344 26.63 -1.92 1.98
C LEU A 344 27.75 -1.20 2.76
N SER A 345 27.41 -0.33 3.71
CA SER A 345 28.39 0.49 4.44
C SER A 345 28.36 0.22 5.94
N ASN A 346 29.54 0.12 6.53
CA ASN A 346 29.73 -0.02 7.98
C ASN A 346 29.76 1.34 8.70
N HIS A 347 29.69 2.48 7.99
CA HIS A 347 29.78 3.85 8.50
C HIS A 347 31.03 4.19 9.35
N GLU A 348 31.91 3.22 9.59
CA GLU A 348 33.19 3.39 10.27
C GLU A 348 34.31 3.65 9.26
N MET A 349 34.20 3.08 8.05
CA MET A 349 35.14 3.21 6.94
C MET A 349 34.36 3.46 5.64
N ASP A 350 34.32 4.72 5.17
CA ASP A 350 33.66 5.09 3.90
C ASP A 350 34.54 4.69 2.72
N ARG A 351 34.65 3.38 2.41
CA ARG A 351 35.38 2.89 1.23
C ARG A 351 34.52 2.79 -0.03
N VAL A 352 33.21 2.74 0.16
CA VAL A 352 32.21 2.63 -0.91
C VAL A 352 31.19 3.74 -0.75
N LEU A 353 30.82 4.37 -1.86
CA LEU A 353 29.83 5.45 -1.91
C LEU A 353 28.61 5.02 -2.71
N LEU A 354 27.43 5.28 -2.17
CA LEU A 354 26.16 5.06 -2.85
C LEU A 354 25.69 6.34 -3.53
N ARG A 355 25.51 6.31 -4.85
CA ARG A 355 25.05 7.46 -5.64
C ARG A 355 23.70 7.17 -6.29
N PRO A 356 22.65 7.99 -6.06
CA PRO A 356 21.39 7.87 -6.79
C PRO A 356 21.57 8.08 -8.30
N ALA A 357 20.97 7.20 -9.11
CA ALA A 357 20.90 7.32 -10.57
C ALA A 357 19.48 7.66 -11.00
N SER A 358 18.95 8.77 -10.49
CA SER A 358 17.53 9.18 -10.62
C SER A 358 17.03 9.25 -12.06
N ALA A 359 17.90 9.54 -13.03
CA ALA A 359 17.53 9.59 -14.45
C ALA A 359 17.06 8.24 -15.04
N ARG A 360 17.39 7.12 -14.38
CA ARG A 360 16.99 5.76 -14.79
C ARG A 360 15.76 5.25 -14.06
N ALA A 361 15.23 6.02 -13.11
CA ALA A 361 14.11 5.58 -12.32
C ALA A 361 12.84 5.47 -13.18
N ALA A 362 12.06 4.41 -12.96
CA ALA A 362 10.85 4.16 -13.73
C ALA A 362 9.70 5.08 -13.26
N PRO A 363 8.61 5.20 -14.03
CA PRO A 363 7.37 5.79 -13.51
C PRO A 363 6.89 5.08 -12.23
N LEU A 364 6.26 5.81 -11.31
CA LEU A 364 5.65 5.26 -10.10
C LEU A 364 4.43 4.43 -10.50
N GLU A 365 4.44 3.14 -10.20
CA GLU A 365 3.34 2.26 -10.56
C GLU A 365 2.34 2.15 -9.42
N VAL A 366 1.06 2.41 -9.73
CA VAL A 366 -0.07 2.32 -8.81
C VAL A 366 -1.04 1.30 -9.38
N ARG A 367 -1.12 0.13 -8.75
CA ARG A 367 -2.09 -0.92 -9.09
C ARG A 367 -3.21 -0.92 -8.07
N MET A 368 -4.44 -0.96 -8.54
CA MET A 368 -5.61 -0.83 -7.69
C MET A 368 -6.62 -1.93 -8.05
N ASP A 369 -7.20 -2.58 -7.04
CA ASP A 369 -8.32 -3.50 -7.20
C ASP A 369 -9.27 -3.48 -5.97
N VAL A 370 -10.34 -4.29 -5.99
CA VAL A 370 -11.26 -4.49 -4.85
C VAL A 370 -11.20 -5.93 -4.41
N GLY A 371 -11.01 -6.17 -3.12
CA GLY A 371 -11.05 -7.52 -2.59
C GLY A 371 -10.85 -7.61 -1.08
N PRO A 372 -10.72 -8.86 -0.57
CA PRO A 372 -10.45 -9.11 0.83
C PRO A 372 -8.98 -8.82 1.16
N TYR A 373 -8.74 -8.42 2.40
CA TYR A 373 -7.41 -8.18 2.94
C TYR A 373 -7.40 -8.36 4.46
N LEU A 374 -6.24 -8.64 5.06
CA LEU A 374 -6.09 -8.67 6.51
C LEU A 374 -5.88 -7.25 7.08
N GLU A 375 -6.57 -6.90 8.14
CA GLU A 375 -6.44 -5.63 8.86
C GLU A 375 -5.78 -5.90 10.22
N ALA A 376 -4.78 -5.09 10.57
CA ALA A 376 -4.18 -5.15 11.90
C ALA A 376 -5.15 -4.55 12.93
N VAL A 377 -5.34 -5.23 14.06
CA VAL A 377 -6.26 -4.76 15.11
C VAL A 377 -5.44 -4.11 16.22
N PRO A 378 -5.66 -2.83 16.55
CA PRO A 378 -4.98 -2.18 17.66
C PRO A 378 -5.10 -2.99 18.96
N GLY A 379 -3.96 -3.29 19.59
CA GLY A 379 -3.91 -4.05 20.84
C GLY A 379 -4.11 -5.57 20.71
N SER A 380 -4.34 -6.10 19.50
CA SER A 380 -4.45 -7.55 19.27
C SER A 380 -3.26 -8.11 18.52
N LYS A 381 -2.94 -9.38 18.81
CA LYS A 381 -1.99 -10.18 18.00
C LYS A 381 -2.64 -10.82 16.78
N GLU A 382 -3.97 -10.90 16.76
CA GLU A 382 -4.69 -11.52 15.67
C GLU A 382 -5.25 -10.45 14.74
N PRO A 383 -4.88 -10.46 13.44
CA PRO A 383 -5.52 -9.61 12.46
C PRO A 383 -6.94 -10.08 12.18
N THR A 384 -7.78 -9.19 11.67
CA THR A 384 -9.13 -9.52 11.20
C THR A 384 -9.21 -9.43 9.70
N TRP A 385 -10.23 -10.05 9.10
CA TRP A 385 -10.50 -9.90 7.67
C TRP A 385 -11.32 -8.65 7.41
N ALA A 386 -10.89 -7.85 6.44
CA ALA A 386 -11.60 -6.71 5.92
C ALA A 386 -11.83 -6.87 4.41
N PHE A 387 -12.62 -5.97 3.86
CA PHE A 387 -12.92 -5.93 2.43
C PHE A 387 -12.95 -4.50 1.94
N GLY A 388 -12.25 -4.23 0.85
CA GLY A 388 -12.36 -2.95 0.18
C GLY A 388 -11.34 -2.72 -0.92
N LEU A 389 -10.99 -1.45 -1.13
CA LEU A 389 -10.01 -1.05 -2.12
C LEU A 389 -8.62 -1.46 -1.66
N ARG A 390 -7.84 -2.05 -2.57
CA ARG A 390 -6.46 -2.45 -2.31
C ARG A 390 -5.57 -1.80 -3.35
N VAL A 391 -4.55 -1.08 -2.88
CA VAL A 391 -3.67 -0.27 -3.71
C VAL A 391 -2.23 -0.69 -3.47
N LYS A 392 -1.60 -1.27 -4.48
CA LYS A 392 -0.19 -1.64 -4.49
C LYS A 392 0.61 -0.57 -5.21
N LEU A 393 1.62 -0.05 -4.52
CA LEU A 393 2.53 0.98 -4.98
C LEU A 393 3.88 0.33 -5.25
N VAL A 394 4.42 0.53 -6.46
CA VAL A 394 5.74 0.02 -6.83
C VAL A 394 6.57 1.17 -7.40
N ALA A 395 7.74 1.39 -6.81
CA ALA A 395 8.68 2.39 -7.27
C ALA A 395 10.02 1.73 -7.56
N VAL A 396 10.46 1.80 -8.82
CA VAL A 396 11.76 1.27 -9.26
C VAL A 396 12.76 2.42 -9.36
N THR A 397 13.79 2.34 -8.55
CA THR A 397 14.91 3.30 -8.49
C THR A 397 16.24 2.60 -8.74
N TRP A 398 17.25 3.38 -9.08
CA TRP A 398 18.58 2.89 -9.41
C TRP A 398 19.64 3.62 -8.59
N TYR A 399 20.64 2.88 -8.16
CA TYR A 399 21.81 3.39 -7.46
C TYR A 399 23.10 2.85 -8.08
N LEU A 400 24.17 3.60 -7.92
CA LEU A 400 25.51 3.23 -8.33
C LEU A 400 26.37 3.07 -7.08
N VAL A 401 27.08 1.96 -7.02
CA VAL A 401 28.04 1.64 -5.97
C VAL A 401 29.41 2.03 -6.53
N CYS A 402 30.01 3.07 -5.97
CA CYS A 402 31.30 3.61 -6.41
C CYS A 402 32.38 3.40 -5.35
N GLU A 403 33.64 3.45 -5.77
CA GLU A 403 34.74 3.62 -4.81
C GLU A 403 34.65 5.01 -4.18
N ALA A 404 34.89 5.10 -2.88
CA ALA A 404 34.82 6.39 -2.19
C ALA A 404 35.98 7.33 -2.56
N ASP A 405 37.18 6.77 -2.78
CA ASP A 405 38.38 7.53 -3.16
C ASP A 405 38.30 8.06 -4.61
N ASP A 406 37.58 7.34 -5.48
CA ASP A 406 37.29 7.76 -6.85
C ASP A 406 35.81 7.49 -7.20
N PRO A 407 34.90 8.45 -6.97
CA PRO A 407 33.48 8.28 -7.23
C PRO A 407 33.13 8.18 -8.73
N THR A 408 34.12 8.31 -9.62
CA THR A 408 33.96 8.03 -11.06
C THR A 408 34.15 6.56 -11.39
N LYS A 409 34.78 5.77 -10.50
CA LYS A 409 34.92 4.33 -10.64
C LYS A 409 33.69 3.63 -10.07
N GLU A 410 32.82 3.23 -11.00
CA GLU A 410 31.60 2.48 -10.72
C GLU A 410 31.91 1.00 -10.59
N LEU A 411 31.62 0.43 -9.42
CA LEU A 411 31.78 -1.00 -9.15
C LEU A 411 30.57 -1.79 -9.64
N TYR A 412 29.37 -1.33 -9.25
CA TYR A 412 28.11 -1.98 -9.59
C TYR A 412 26.98 -0.99 -9.81
N GLU A 413 26.00 -1.42 -10.59
CA GLU A 413 24.67 -0.83 -10.62
C GLU A 413 23.74 -1.66 -9.74
N VAL A 414 22.83 -0.99 -9.04
CA VAL A 414 21.84 -1.63 -8.19
C VAL A 414 20.46 -1.12 -8.57
N GLU A 415 19.57 -2.04 -8.94
CA GLU A 415 18.16 -1.76 -9.11
C GLU A 415 17.43 -2.08 -7.81
N THR A 416 16.59 -1.16 -7.35
CA THR A 416 15.75 -1.37 -6.17
C THR A 416 14.29 -1.21 -6.54
N SER A 417 13.45 -2.16 -6.16
CA SER A 417 12.00 -2.09 -6.30
C SER A 417 11.39 -1.96 -4.90
N PHE A 418 10.99 -0.74 -4.55
CA PHE A 418 10.20 -0.48 -3.35
C PHE A 418 8.74 -0.83 -3.60
N CYS A 419 8.15 -1.62 -2.72
CA CYS A 419 6.75 -2.02 -2.76
C CYS A 419 6.06 -1.60 -1.48
N ASN A 420 4.99 -0.82 -1.59
CA ASN A 420 4.11 -0.46 -0.48
C ASN A 420 2.66 -0.83 -0.82
N ARG A 421 1.83 -1.06 0.19
CA ARG A 421 0.45 -1.51 0.03
C ARG A 421 -0.46 -0.74 0.97
N LEU A 422 -1.53 -0.20 0.41
CA LEU A 422 -2.58 0.49 1.13
C LEU A 422 -3.89 -0.26 0.95
N ALA A 423 -4.70 -0.39 2.00
CA ALA A 423 -6.06 -0.88 1.85
C ALA A 423 -7.05 0.06 2.55
N PHE A 424 -8.20 0.26 1.91
CA PHE A 424 -9.24 1.16 2.36
C PHE A 424 -10.58 0.43 2.42
N PRO A 425 -11.24 0.38 3.60
CA PRO A 425 -12.57 -0.18 3.72
C PRO A 425 -13.58 0.72 2.99
N VAL A 426 -14.34 0.15 2.06
CA VAL A 426 -15.33 0.91 1.28
C VAL A 426 -16.76 0.69 1.75
N GLY A 427 -17.04 0.62 3.06
CA GLY A 427 -18.41 0.64 3.61
C GLY A 427 -19.35 -0.48 3.17
N LEU A 428 -18.85 -1.43 2.38
CA LEU A 428 -19.57 -2.60 1.89
C LEU A 428 -19.72 -3.66 2.99
N THR A 429 -18.93 -3.54 4.06
CA THR A 429 -19.09 -4.32 5.28
C THR A 429 -19.40 -3.37 6.45
N PRO A 430 -20.36 -3.70 7.33
CA PRO A 430 -20.74 -2.83 8.45
C PRO A 430 -19.72 -2.83 9.60
N PHE A 431 -18.61 -3.57 9.46
CA PHE A 431 -17.68 -3.88 10.54
C PHE A 431 -16.40 -3.03 10.53
N HIS A 432 -16.17 -2.24 9.47
CA HIS A 432 -14.99 -1.41 9.31
C HIS A 432 -15.38 0.06 9.08
N PRO A 433 -14.71 1.01 9.76
CA PRO A 433 -15.00 2.43 9.61
C PRO A 433 -14.53 2.93 8.24
N LEU A 434 -15.31 3.83 7.62
CA LEU A 434 -15.06 4.34 6.25
C LEU A 434 -13.82 5.22 6.11
N ASP A 435 -13.36 5.79 7.22
CA ASP A 435 -12.14 6.60 7.29
C ASP A 435 -10.92 5.74 7.66
N GLY A 436 -11.06 4.42 7.61
CA GLY A 436 -9.96 3.49 7.83
C GLY A 436 -8.92 3.53 6.71
N MET A 437 -7.66 3.23 7.04
CA MET A 437 -6.59 2.98 6.10
C MET A 437 -5.58 2.02 6.74
N ARG A 438 -5.38 0.87 6.11
CA ARG A 438 -4.20 0.03 6.33
C ARG A 438 -3.06 0.57 5.46
N LYS A 439 -1.89 0.82 6.04
CA LYS A 439 -0.63 1.05 5.32
C LYS A 439 0.36 -0.02 5.77
N ASP A 440 0.79 -0.86 4.84
CA ASP A 440 1.88 -1.80 5.08
C ASP A 440 3.19 -1.04 5.22
N ARG A 441 4.18 -1.68 5.84
CA ARG A 441 5.55 -1.16 5.81
C ARG A 441 6.20 -1.67 4.53
N GLY A 442 6.82 -0.76 3.79
CA GLY A 442 7.34 -1.07 2.47
C GLY A 442 8.46 -2.10 2.52
N ASP A 443 8.57 -2.91 1.48
CA ASP A 443 9.68 -3.81 1.26
C ASP A 443 10.49 -3.35 0.04
N VAL A 444 11.81 -3.52 0.10
CA VAL A 444 12.73 -3.17 -0.98
C VAL A 444 13.36 -4.45 -1.50
N ALA A 445 13.04 -4.81 -2.74
CA ALA A 445 13.79 -5.83 -3.47
C ALA A 445 14.99 -5.18 -4.14
N VAL A 446 16.19 -5.64 -3.78
CA VAL A 446 17.47 -5.17 -4.32
C VAL A 446 17.99 -6.20 -5.31
N ARG A 447 18.42 -5.76 -6.49
CA ARG A 447 19.04 -6.58 -7.52
C ARG A 447 20.36 -5.97 -7.95
N LEU A 448 21.42 -6.78 -7.90
CA LEU A 448 22.73 -6.40 -8.41
C LEU A 448 22.73 -6.49 -9.94
N VAL A 449 23.30 -5.47 -10.59
CA VAL A 449 23.37 -5.35 -12.04
C VAL A 449 24.80 -4.98 -12.43
N LEU A 450 25.45 -5.83 -13.23
CA LEU A 450 26.80 -5.56 -13.71
C LEU A 450 26.83 -4.26 -14.55
N PRO A 451 27.82 -3.36 -14.34
CA PRO A 451 27.95 -2.13 -15.09
C PRO A 451 27.99 -2.36 -16.59
N ALA A 452 27.37 -1.46 -17.37
CA ALA A 452 27.36 -1.54 -18.83
C ALA A 452 28.77 -1.64 -19.43
N ALA A 453 29.76 -0.98 -18.82
CA ALA A 453 31.16 -0.99 -19.27
C ALA A 453 31.87 -2.36 -19.16
N MET A 454 31.41 -3.24 -18.26
CA MET A 454 31.94 -4.61 -18.18
C MET A 454 31.22 -5.58 -19.13
N ARG A 455 29.98 -5.29 -19.56
CA ARG A 455 29.25 -6.13 -20.52
C ARG A 455 29.80 -6.03 -21.95
N ASP A 456 30.44 -4.92 -22.29
CA ASP A 456 31.08 -4.72 -23.59
C ASP A 456 32.50 -5.32 -23.64
N ALA A 457 32.99 -5.88 -22.54
CA ALA A 457 34.31 -6.51 -22.42
C ALA A 457 34.27 -8.06 -22.43
N GLU A 458 33.07 -8.66 -22.36
CA GLU A 458 32.80 -10.08 -22.65
C GLU A 458 32.33 -10.27 -24.10
#